data_AF-A0A6B0XZJ2-F1
#
_entry.id   AF-A0A6B0XZJ2-F1
#
_cell.length_a   1.000
_cell.length_b   1.000
_cell.length_c   1.000
_cell.angle_alpha   90.00
_cell.angle_beta   90.00
_cell.angle_gamma   90.00
#
_symmetry.space_group_name_H-M   'P 1'
#
loop_
_entity.id
_entity.type
_entity.pdbx_description
1 polymer ?
#
loop_
_entity_poly.entity_id
_entity_poly.type
_entity_poly.pdbx_seq_one_letter_code
_entity_poly.pdbx_strand_id
1 'polypeptide(L)' 'MSGFGGDREGHPAGEGPGAVRGVTCEAVKVDTFGGPVHVEWDPDAAVTPLGHLAFFAEYLKVSGRFDA' A
#
# COMPACT_ATOMS: atom_id res chain seq x y z
N MET A 1 17.61 43.53 23.80
CA MET A 1 16.99 42.33 24.41
C MET A 1 15.90 41.83 23.47
N SER A 2 15.65 40.51 23.47
CA SER A 2 14.96 39.68 22.46
C SER A 2 15.84 39.37 21.25
N GLY A 3 16.28 38.15 20.98
CA GLY A 3 15.94 36.84 21.53
C GLY A 3 15.95 35.87 20.37
N PHE A 4 17.00 35.05 20.25
CA PHE A 4 17.12 33.99 19.24
C PHE A 4 16.03 32.93 19.50
N GLY A 5 14.96 32.97 18.71
CA GLY A 5 13.93 31.93 18.68
C GLY A 5 14.42 30.77 17.82
N GLY A 6 14.79 29.67 18.47
CA GLY A 6 15.41 28.50 17.87
C GLY A 6 14.62 27.91 16.69
N ASP A 7 15.40 27.38 15.76
CA ASP A 7 14.98 26.67 14.57
C ASP A 7 14.11 25.47 14.99
N ARG A 8 12.80 25.61 14.81
CA ARG A 8 11.90 24.46 14.81
C ARG A 8 12.22 23.73 13.52
N GLU A 9 13.21 22.84 13.59
CA GLU A 9 13.55 21.89 12.54
C GLU A 9 12.32 20.99 12.32
N GLY A 10 11.38 21.50 11.53
CA GLY A 10 10.19 20.78 11.13
C GLY A 10 10.62 19.55 10.36
N HIS A 11 9.89 18.45 10.55
CA HIS A 11 10.06 17.25 9.76
C HIS A 11 10.23 17.60 8.27
N PRO A 12 11.15 16.92 7.54
CA PRO A 12 11.30 17.15 6.12
C PRO A 12 9.95 16.99 5.44
N ALA A 13 9.61 17.96 4.58
CA ALA A 13 8.35 17.94 3.86
C ALA A 13 8.22 16.61 3.12
N GLY A 14 7.18 15.83 3.45
CA GLY A 14 6.85 14.60 2.75
C GLY A 14 6.66 14.88 1.26
N GLU A 15 6.85 13.86 0.42
CA GLU A 15 6.64 13.98 -1.01
C GLU A 15 5.25 14.61 -1.26
N GLY A 16 5.24 15.80 -1.87
CA GLY A 16 4.00 16.50 -2.21
C GLY A 16 3.12 15.58 -3.04
N PRO A 17 1.77 15.70 -2.98
CA PRO A 17 0.85 14.69 -3.47
C PRO A 17 1.26 14.26 -4.88
N GLY A 18 1.94 13.12 -4.95
CA GLY A 18 2.43 12.56 -6.20
C GLY A 18 1.19 12.37 -7.02
N ALA A 19 1.14 12.99 -8.21
CA ALA A 19 0.01 12.89 -9.11
C ALA A 19 -0.43 11.43 -9.11
N VAL A 20 -1.64 11.17 -8.60
CA VAL A 20 -2.22 9.83 -8.56
C VAL A 20 -2.42 9.49 -10.02
N ARG A 21 -1.39 8.88 -10.60
CA ARG A 21 -1.35 8.48 -11.99
C ARG A 21 -2.48 7.50 -12.09
N GLY A 22 -3.57 7.91 -12.75
CA GLY A 22 -4.80 7.13 -12.83
C GLY A 22 -4.46 5.72 -13.24
N VAL A 23 -4.36 4.83 -12.26
CA VAL A 23 -4.23 3.41 -12.50
C VAL A 23 -5.60 3.05 -13.02
N THR A 24 -5.66 2.63 -14.28
CA THR A 24 -6.79 1.82 -14.72
C THR A 24 -6.67 0.56 -13.90
N CYS A 25 -7.38 0.50 -12.76
CA CYS A 25 -7.34 -0.62 -11.83
C CYS A 25 -8.09 -1.79 -12.46
N GLU A 26 -7.48 -2.40 -13.47
CA GLU A 26 -7.89 -3.70 -13.96
C GLU A 26 -7.79 -4.69 -12.79
N ALA A 27 -8.79 -5.56 -12.68
CA ALA A 27 -8.85 -6.55 -11.63
C ALA A 27 -7.57 -7.40 -11.63
N VAL A 28 -6.83 -7.38 -10.53
CA VAL A 28 -5.60 -8.16 -10.38
C VAL A 28 -5.96 -9.55 -9.88
N LYS A 29 -5.54 -10.58 -10.61
CA LYS A 29 -5.70 -11.97 -10.18
C LYS A 29 -4.51 -12.37 -9.30
N VAL A 30 -4.80 -12.81 -8.08
CA VAL A 30 -3.83 -13.19 -7.06
C VAL A 30 -4.00 -14.67 -6.73
N ASP A 31 -2.94 -15.47 -6.85
CA ASP A 31 -3.02 -16.91 -6.60
C ASP A 31 -2.72 -17.26 -5.14
N THR A 32 -3.71 -17.83 -4.44
CA THR A 32 -3.59 -18.18 -3.02
C THR A 32 -3.74 -19.69 -2.81
N PHE A 33 -3.55 -20.16 -1.58
CA PHE A 33 -3.79 -21.56 -1.20
C PHE A 33 -5.28 -21.94 -1.30
N GLY A 34 -6.20 -20.99 -1.11
CA GLY A 34 -7.64 -21.19 -1.25
C GLY A 34 -8.15 -21.09 -2.69
N GLY A 35 -7.25 -20.90 -3.66
CA GLY A 35 -7.56 -20.62 -5.06
C GLY A 35 -7.34 -19.14 -5.43
N PRO A 36 -7.59 -18.79 -6.71
CA PRO A 36 -7.35 -17.44 -7.20
C PRO A 36 -8.41 -16.45 -6.69
N VAL A 37 -7.95 -15.25 -6.33
CA VAL A 37 -8.78 -14.12 -5.88
C VAL A 37 -8.64 -12.97 -6.89
N HIS A 38 -9.73 -12.28 -7.22
CA HIS A 38 -9.69 -11.04 -7.99
C HIS A 38 -9.73 -9.84 -7.04
N VAL A 39 -8.76 -8.94 -7.19
CA VAL A 39 -8.61 -7.72 -6.41
C VAL A 39 -8.88 -6.53 -7.31
N GLU A 40 -9.91 -5.76 -6.98
CA GLU A 40 -10.26 -4.51 -7.64
C GLU A 40 -10.07 -3.34 -6.68
N TRP A 41 -9.57 -2.23 -7.19
CA TRP A 41 -9.45 -0.99 -6.42
C TRP A 41 -10.65 -0.10 -6.71
N ASP A 42 -11.42 0.19 -5.67
CA ASP A 42 -12.44 1.21 -5.69
C ASP A 42 -11.79 2.57 -5.38
N PRO A 43 -11.78 3.54 -6.33
CA PRO A 43 -11.16 4.85 -6.11
C PRO A 43 -11.93 5.72 -5.11
N ASP A 44 -13.21 5.42 -4.87
CA ASP A 44 -14.09 6.16 -3.96
C ASP A 44 -14.14 5.54 -2.55
N ALA A 45 -13.63 4.31 -2.39
CA ALA A 45 -13.52 3.65 -1.10
C ALA A 45 -12.37 4.22 -0.26
N ALA A 46 -12.56 4.23 1.07
CA ALA A 46 -11.49 4.53 1.99
C ALA A 46 -10.32 3.55 1.81
N VAL A 47 -9.09 4.07 1.80
CA VAL A 47 -7.88 3.25 1.67
C VAL A 47 -7.78 2.32 2.88
N THR A 48 -8.09 1.04 2.68
CA THR A 48 -7.91 0.00 3.69
C THR A 48 -6.73 -0.89 3.30
N PRO A 49 -5.84 -1.26 4.25
CA PRO A 49 -4.73 -2.15 3.97
C PRO A 49 -5.17 -3.61 3.73
N LEU A 50 -6.48 -3.90 3.74
CA LEU A 50 -7.04 -5.22 3.51
C LEU A 50 -6.64 -5.80 2.14
N GLY A 51 -6.51 -4.97 1.11
CA GLY A 51 -6.04 -5.40 -0.21
C GLY A 51 -4.65 -6.04 -0.18
N HIS A 52 -3.75 -5.56 0.70
CA HIS A 52 -2.41 -6.13 0.85
C HIS A 52 -2.41 -7.57 1.40
N LEU A 53 -3.46 -8.00 2.10
CA LEU A 53 -3.53 -9.36 2.64
C LEU A 53 -3.61 -10.41 1.54
N ALA A 54 -4.29 -10.11 0.42
CA ALA A 54 -4.37 -11.01 -0.73
C ALA A 54 -2.96 -11.27 -1.31
N PHE A 55 -2.19 -10.21 -1.55
CA PHE A 55 -0.82 -10.31 -2.06
C PHE A 55 0.13 -11.00 -1.08
N PHE A 56 -0.07 -10.80 0.24
CA PHE A 56 0.69 -11.53 1.24
C PHE A 56 0.42 -13.04 1.18
N ALA A 57 -0.82 -13.45 0.95
CA ALA A 57 -1.15 -14.87 0.80
C ALA A 57 -0.48 -15.51 -0.43
N GLU A 58 -0.44 -14.80 -1.56
CA GLU A 58 0.31 -15.24 -2.75
C GLU A 58 1.81 -15.32 -2.48
N TYR A 59 2.39 -14.35 -1.76
CA TYR A 59 3.77 -14.41 -1.33
C TYR A 59 4.06 -15.68 -0.51
N LEU A 60 3.19 -16.04 0.44
CA LEU A 60 3.38 -17.25 1.24
C LEU A 60 3.40 -18.52 0.37
N LYS A 61 2.56 -18.55 -0.67
CA LYS A 61 2.50 -19.65 -1.65
C LYS A 61 3.75 -19.70 -2.52
N VAL A 62 4.13 -18.58 -3.13
CA VAL A 62 5.30 -18.51 -4.02
C VAL A 62 6.61 -18.76 -3.27
N SER A 63 6.69 -18.35 -1.99
CA SER A 63 7.87 -18.57 -1.16
C SER A 63 7.95 -19.98 -0.55
N GLY A 64 6.93 -20.83 -0.73
CA GLY A 64 6.87 -22.18 -0.18
C GLY A 64 6.96 -22.23 1.35
N ARG A 65 6.64 -21.12 2.03
CA ARG A 65 6.86 -20.95 3.48
C ARG A 65 5.86 -21.75 4.33
N PHE A 66 4.86 -22.34 3.69
CA PHE A 66 3.77 -23.07 4.32
C PHE A 66 3.69 -24.54 3.87
N ASP A 67 4.63 -25.04 3.07
CA ASP A 67 4.61 -26.37 2.45
C ASP A 67 5.19 -27.48 3.36
N ALA A 68 4.99 -27.38 4.68
CA ALA A 68 5.55 -28.31 5.67
C ALA A 68 4.92 -29.71 5.66
#